data_AF-A0A350QP83-F1
#
_entry.id   AF-A0A350QP83-F1
#
_cell.length_a   1.000
_cell.length_b   1.000
_cell.length_c   1.000
_cell.angle_alpha   90.00
_cell.angle_beta   90.00
_cell.angle_gamma   90.00
#
_symmetry.space_group_name_H-M   'P 1'
#
loop_
_entity.id
_entity.type
_entity.pdbx_description
1 polymer ?
#
loop_
_entity_poly.entity_id
_entity_poly.type
_entity_poly.pdbx_seq_one_letter_code
_entity_poly.pdbx_strand_id
1 'polypeptide(L)' 'MAGAPALDTRGGVASILTVGANWFLNSKVKFTADWGINFADDLNLFDDPGDGWRDSGTDDEWVLRAQLQLLF' A
#
# COMPACT_ATOMS: atom_id res chain seq x y z
N MET A 1 -0.15 3.31 37.12
CA MET A 1 0.65 2.39 36.31
C MET A 1 0.21 2.55 34.87
N ALA A 2 1.07 3.10 34.00
CA ALA A 2 0.79 3.18 32.57
C ALA A 2 1.07 1.78 31.98
N GLY A 3 0.05 1.17 31.38
CA GLY A 3 0.19 -0.11 30.69
C GLY A 3 1.15 0.04 29.52
N ALA A 4 2.04 -0.93 29.34
CA ALA A 4 2.87 -1.02 28.14
C ALA A 4 1.97 -0.92 26.89
N PRO A 5 2.40 -0.24 25.82
CA PRO A 5 1.66 -0.28 24.57
C PRO A 5 1.55 -1.75 24.16
N ALA A 6 0.32 -2.27 24.17
CA ALA A 6 0.07 -3.59 23.63
C ALA A 6 0.45 -3.54 22.15
N LEU A 7 1.36 -4.41 21.73
CA LEU A 7 1.55 -4.67 20.31
C LEU A 7 0.19 -5.15 19.79
N ASP A 8 -0.44 -4.42 18.88
CA ASP A 8 -1.73 -4.83 18.34
C ASP A 8 -1.52 -6.07 17.48
N THR A 9 -1.82 -7.24 18.06
CA THR A 9 -1.71 -8.53 17.39
C THR A 9 -2.88 -8.83 16.47
N ARG A 10 -3.80 -7.87 16.24
CA ARG A 10 -4.84 -7.98 15.21
C ARG A 10 -4.30 -7.80 13.80
N GLY A 11 -3.05 -7.36 13.65
CA GLY A 11 -2.39 -7.17 12.35
C GLY A 11 -2.53 -8.41 11.47
N GLY A 12 -3.43 -8.34 10.49
CA GLY A 12 -3.56 -9.34 9.44
C GLY A 12 -2.20 -9.56 8.79
N VAL A 13 -1.89 -10.80 8.42
CA VAL A 13 -0.64 -11.08 7.70
C VAL A 13 -0.78 -10.51 6.30
N ALA A 14 -0.19 -9.34 6.06
CA ALA A 14 -0.21 -8.73 4.72
C ALA A 14 0.45 -9.68 3.70
N SER A 15 -0.33 -10.09 2.70
CA SER A 15 0.12 -10.94 1.59
C SER A 15 -0.24 -10.24 0.29
N ILE A 16 0.67 -9.40 -0.20
CA ILE A 16 0.41 -8.52 -1.35
C ILE A 16 1.38 -8.80 -2.48
N LEU A 17 0.86 -8.89 -3.69
CA LEU A 17 1.65 -8.81 -4.92
C LEU A 17 1.38 -7.48 -5.60
N THR A 18 2.45 -6.77 -5.99
CA THR A 18 2.36 -5.55 -6.79
C THR A 18 3.25 -5.69 -8.02
N VAL A 19 2.69 -5.37 -9.18
CA VAL A 19 3.39 -5.36 -10.46
C VAL A 19 3.20 -3.99 -11.10
N GLY A 20 4.31 -3.38 -11.55
CA GLY A 20 4.27 -2.04 -12.10
C GLY A 20 5.52 -1.66 -12.87
N ALA A 21 5.51 -0.46 -13.42
CA ALA A 21 6.59 0.09 -14.20
C ALA A 21 6.93 1.52 -13.76
N ASN A 22 8.23 1.82 -13.80
CA ASN A 22 8.76 3.18 -13.66
C ASN A 22 9.18 3.67 -15.05
N TRP A 23 8.58 4.76 -15.52
CA TRP A 23 8.95 5.46 -16.74
C TRP A 23 9.72 6.73 -16.42
N PHE A 24 11.01 6.75 -16.75
CA PHE A 24 11.86 7.94 -16.63
C PHE A 24 11.74 8.79 -17.89
N LEU A 25 10.94 9.84 -17.84
CA LEU A 25 10.75 10.77 -18.97
C LEU A 25 12.03 11.58 -19.21
N ASN A 26 12.72 11.95 -18.12
CA ASN A 26 14.05 12.55 -18.10
C ASN A 26 14.68 12.33 -16.71
N SER A 27 15.86 12.92 -16.46
CA SER A 27 16.56 12.79 -15.17
C SER A 27 15.84 13.45 -13.99
N LYS A 28 14.78 14.24 -14.23
CA LYS A 28 14.04 15.01 -13.21
C LYS A 28 12.57 14.61 -13.10
N VAL A 29 12.04 13.87 -14.07
CA VAL A 29 10.63 13.52 -14.15
C VAL A 29 10.48 12.00 -14.32
N LYS A 30 9.80 11.39 -13.36
CA LYS A 30 9.49 9.95 -13.36
C LYS A 30 7.99 9.77 -13.20
N PHE A 31 7.39 8.97 -14.07
CA PHE A 31 6.03 8.47 -13.92
C PHE A 31 6.07 7.02 -13.45
N THR A 32 5.18 6.64 -12.54
CA THR A 32 5.06 5.27 -12.02
C THR A 32 3.61 4.85 -12.13
N ALA A 33 3.36 3.62 -12.58
CA ALA A 33 2.04 3.01 -12.53
C ALA A 33 2.18 1.56 -12.06
N ASP A 34 1.31 1.16 -11.15
CA ASP A 34 1.30 -0.17 -10.55
C ASP A 34 -0.12 -0.69 -10.32
N TRP A 35 -0.25 -2.00 -10.41
CA TRP A 35 -1.42 -2.78 -10.04
C TRP A 35 -1.03 -3.74 -8.92
N GLY A 36 -1.88 -3.87 -7.90
CA GLY A 36 -1.66 -4.78 -6.80
C GLY A 36 -2.88 -5.60 -6.46
N ILE A 37 -2.65 -6.78 -5.88
CA ILE A 37 -3.68 -7.66 -5.32
C ILE A 37 -3.25 -8.13 -3.93
N ASN A 38 -4.20 -8.18 -3.00
CA ASN A 38 -4.06 -8.75 -1.67
C ASN A 38 -4.65 -10.17 -1.65
N PHE A 39 -3.95 -11.09 -0.98
CA PHE A 39 -4.36 -12.48 -0.77
C PHE A 39 -4.70 -12.79 0.70
N ALA A 40 -4.64 -11.80 1.58
CA ALA A 40 -5.01 -11.92 2.98
C ALA A 40 -6.50 -11.61 3.17
N ASP A 41 -7.15 -12.33 4.09
CA ASP A 41 -8.57 -12.17 4.43
C ASP A 41 -8.87 -10.80 5.09
N ASP A 42 -7.87 -10.18 5.74
CA ASP A 42 -8.03 -8.87 6.36
C ASP A 42 -6.73 -8.06 6.22
N LEU A 43 -6.85 -6.87 5.62
CA LEU A 43 -5.76 -5.92 5.41
C LEU A 43 -5.84 -4.72 6.36
N ASN A 44 -6.04 -4.97 7.65
CA ASN A 44 -6.06 -3.94 8.70
C ASN A 44 -4.71 -3.28 9.05
N LEU A 45 -3.70 -3.38 8.17
CA LEU A 45 -2.35 -2.85 8.39
C LEU A 45 -2.20 -1.38 7.95
N PHE A 46 -3.09 -0.88 7.09
CA PHE A 46 -3.00 0.43 6.47
C PHE A 46 -4.14 1.34 6.97
N ASP A 47 -3.77 2.31 7.81
CA ASP A 47 -4.70 3.25 8.44
C ASP A 47 -4.82 4.56 7.64
N ASP A 48 -3.80 4.93 6.84
CA ASP A 48 -3.84 6.13 5.99
C ASP A 48 -4.24 5.79 4.54
N PRO A 49 -5.35 6.36 4.02
CA PRO A 49 -5.74 6.23 2.62
C PRO A 49 -4.69 6.67 1.58
N GLY A 50 -3.67 7.44 1.99
CA GLY A 50 -2.51 7.86 1.20
C GLY A 50 -1.41 6.80 1.04
N ASP A 51 -1.36 5.79 1.90
CA ASP A 51 -0.43 4.65 1.78
C ASP A 51 -0.80 3.74 0.59
N GLY A 52 -2.05 3.87 0.16
CA GLY A 52 -2.63 3.38 -1.08
C GLY A 52 -3.18 1.96 -1.00
N TRP A 53 -2.94 1.24 0.10
CA TRP A 53 -3.79 0.12 0.51
C TRP A 53 -4.74 0.62 1.61
N ARG A 54 -5.96 0.09 1.66
CA ARG A 54 -6.96 0.52 2.65
C ARG A 54 -7.68 -0.70 3.15
N ASP A 55 -7.93 -0.73 4.45
CA ASP A 55 -8.87 -1.69 5.03
C ASP A 55 -10.26 -1.48 4.42
N SER A 56 -10.77 -2.50 3.71
CA SER A 56 -12.16 -2.53 3.23
C SER A 56 -13.05 -3.50 4.01
N GLY A 57 -12.49 -4.27 4.95
CA GLY A 57 -13.18 -5.34 5.67
C GLY A 57 -13.70 -6.48 4.78
N THR A 58 -13.13 -6.66 3.58
CA THR A 58 -13.52 -7.70 2.63
C THR A 58 -12.32 -8.43 2.01
N ASP A 59 -12.52 -9.70 1.68
CA ASP A 59 -11.55 -10.53 0.96
C ASP A 59 -11.47 -10.08 -0.54
N ASP A 60 -10.33 -10.29 -1.20
CA ASP A 60 -10.06 -9.99 -2.62
C ASP A 60 -9.89 -8.51 -3.02
N GLU A 61 -9.08 -7.77 -2.25
CA GLU A 61 -8.74 -6.38 -2.58
C GLU A 61 -7.68 -6.26 -3.70
N TRP A 62 -7.93 -5.35 -4.63
CA TRP A 62 -6.94 -4.92 -5.61
C TRP A 62 -6.86 -3.39 -5.69
N VAL A 63 -5.71 -2.88 -6.13
CA VAL A 63 -5.47 -1.46 -6.28
C VAL A 63 -4.80 -1.14 -7.62
N LEU A 64 -5.13 0.03 -8.16
CA LEU A 64 -4.35 0.70 -9.20
C LEU A 64 -3.82 2.02 -8.67
N ARG A 65 -2.53 2.26 -8.87
CA ARG A 65 -1.86 3.49 -8.45
C ARG A 65 -1.11 4.10 -9.61
N ALA A 66 -1.13 5.43 -9.66
CA ALA A 66 -0.32 6.21 -10.57
C ALA A 66 0.34 7.35 -9.79
N GLN A 67 1.62 7.60 -10.04
CA GLN A 67 2.39 8.64 -9.39
C GLN A 67 3.26 9.39 -10.38
N LEU A 68 3.27 10.72 -10.28
CA LEU A 68 4.23 11.59 -10.97
C LEU A 68 5.20 12.17 -9.93
N GLN A 69 6.50 11.94 -10.13
CA GLN A 69 7.56 12.46 -9.27
C GLN A 69 8.37 13.51 -10.03
N LEU A 70 8.57 14.66 -9.38
CA LEU A 70 9.40 15.77 -9.84
C LEU A 70 10.60 15.92 -8.90
N LEU A 71 11.82 15.93 -9.46
CA LEU A 71 13.05 16.34 -8.77
C LEU A 71 13.40 17.78 -9.18
N PHE A 72 13.53 18.65 -8.19
CA PHE A 72 13.97 20.03 -8.35
C PHE A 72 15.32 20.26 -7.68
#